data_AF-A0A6I6A0M0-F1
#
_entry.id   AF-A0A6I6A0M0-F1
#
_cell.length_a   1.000
_cell.length_b   1.000
_cell.length_c   1.000
_cell.angle_alpha   90.00
_cell.angle_beta   90.00
_cell.angle_gamma   90.00
#
_symmetry.space_group_name_H-M   'P 1'
#
loop_
_entity.id
_entity.type
_entity.pdbx_description
1 polymer ?
#
loop_
_entity_poly.entity_id
_entity_poly.type
_entity_poly.pdbx_seq_one_letter_code
_entity_poly.pdbx_strand_id
1 'polypeptide(L)'
;MPDLDRMGDGTGRGLVHALATTQVWEPYFQVVRWRERHGEYSLEHDDEYVLAMVNALGGGLDASLVCDALREDDELRETTSWRIFEVPGSARVNLAYLDRYRGEPGQGWRTSIELLVADGTLDRDRVLDACAGAVRRDLLVVQRRWFERLRVSLTSGRGRTLPVDGTGAGGR
;
A
#
# COMPACT_ATOMS: atom_id res chain seq x y z
N MET A 1 -10.92 -5.34 20.85
CA MET A 1 -10.58 -6.10 19.63
C MET A 1 -11.84 -6.78 19.14
N PRO A 2 -12.26 -6.57 17.88
CA PRO A 2 -13.12 -7.54 17.21
C PRO A 2 -12.43 -8.90 17.28
N ASP A 3 -13.21 -9.93 17.55
CA ASP A 3 -12.72 -11.30 17.67
C ASP A 3 -12.24 -11.77 16.28
N LEU A 4 -10.93 -11.68 16.02
CA LEU A 4 -10.31 -12.04 14.74
C LEU A 4 -10.56 -13.51 14.38
N ASP A 5 -10.69 -14.37 15.40
CA ASP A 5 -11.04 -15.78 15.23
C ASP A 5 -12.52 -15.96 14.82
N ARG A 6 -13.37 -14.96 15.05
CA ARG A 6 -14.78 -14.95 14.60
C ARG A 6 -14.95 -14.42 13.17
N MET A 7 -13.92 -13.77 12.61
CA MET A 7 -13.90 -13.30 11.22
C MET A 7 -13.35 -14.36 10.25
N GLY A 8 -12.73 -15.43 10.76
CA GLY A 8 -12.16 -16.52 9.98
C GLY A 8 -12.79 -17.87 10.29
N ASP A 9 -12.64 -18.81 9.35
CA ASP A 9 -13.00 -20.22 9.48
C ASP A 9 -11.79 -21.09 9.93
N GLY A 10 -10.71 -20.44 10.38
CA GLY A 10 -9.42 -21.08 10.68
C GLY A 10 -8.48 -21.23 9.49
N THR A 11 -8.92 -20.95 8.25
CA THR A 11 -8.08 -21.07 7.04
C THR A 11 -7.36 -19.78 6.65
N GLY A 12 -7.68 -18.67 7.33
CA GLY A 12 -7.25 -17.31 6.94
C GLY A 12 -8.08 -16.71 5.80
N ARG A 13 -8.74 -17.53 4.97
CA ARG A 13 -9.53 -17.06 3.82
C ARG A 13 -10.71 -16.19 4.23
N GLY A 14 -11.46 -16.58 5.27
CA GLY A 14 -12.57 -15.77 5.79
C GLY A 14 -12.12 -14.38 6.25
N LEU A 15 -10.95 -14.30 6.90
CA LEU A 15 -10.37 -13.02 7.31
C LEU A 15 -9.95 -12.19 6.10
N VAL A 16 -9.27 -12.78 5.10
CA VAL A 16 -8.91 -12.09 3.85
C VAL A 16 -10.17 -11.53 3.16
N HIS A 17 -11.22 -12.33 3.04
CA HIS A 17 -12.50 -11.89 2.46
C HIS A 17 -13.11 -10.71 3.24
N ALA A 18 -13.15 -10.82 4.57
CA ALA A 18 -13.66 -9.73 5.42
C ALA A 18 -12.84 -8.46 5.24
N LEU A 19 -11.51 -8.56 5.22
CA LEU A 19 -10.62 -7.42 5.00
C LEU A 19 -10.74 -6.84 3.59
N ALA A 20 -11.05 -7.62 2.57
CA ALA A 20 -11.18 -7.11 1.21
C ALA A 20 -12.53 -6.42 0.93
N THR A 21 -13.56 -6.74 1.70
CA THR A 21 -14.95 -6.33 1.40
C THR A 21 -15.56 -5.36 2.40
N THR A 22 -15.01 -5.27 3.62
CA THR A 22 -15.52 -4.40 4.69
C THR A 22 -14.68 -3.14 4.87
N GLN A 23 -15.17 -2.16 5.62
CA GLN A 23 -14.33 -1.03 6.03
C GLN A 23 -13.59 -1.39 7.32
N VAL A 24 -12.28 -1.24 7.30
CA VAL A 24 -11.38 -1.54 8.42
C VAL A 24 -10.53 -0.33 8.76
N TRP A 25 -10.34 -0.08 10.05
CA TRP A 25 -9.60 1.08 10.55
C TRP A 25 -8.33 0.71 11.30
N GLU A 26 -8.00 -0.58 11.30
CA GLU A 26 -6.84 -1.13 11.97
C GLU A 26 -6.00 -1.91 10.95
N PRO A 27 -4.67 -1.97 11.11
CA PRO A 27 -3.76 -2.63 10.17
C PRO A 27 -3.77 -4.17 10.29
N TYR A 28 -4.96 -4.78 10.24
CA TYR A 28 -5.15 -6.23 10.45
C TYR A 28 -4.48 -7.12 9.40
N PHE A 29 -4.06 -6.58 8.26
CA PHE A 29 -3.34 -7.37 7.27
C PHE A 29 -2.00 -7.89 7.80
N GLN A 30 -1.36 -7.19 8.74
CA GLN A 30 -0.13 -7.69 9.35
C GLN A 30 -0.35 -9.02 10.09
N VAL A 31 -1.55 -9.26 10.64
CA VAL A 31 -1.90 -10.55 11.26
C VAL A 31 -1.97 -11.66 10.21
N VAL A 32 -2.62 -11.39 9.07
CA VAL A 32 -2.69 -12.34 7.93
C VAL A 32 -1.29 -12.69 7.49
N ARG A 33 -0.45 -11.69 7.23
CA ARG A 33 0.91 -11.88 6.72
C ARG A 33 1.83 -12.57 7.74
N TRP A 34 1.69 -12.24 9.04
CA TRP A 34 2.44 -12.91 10.10
C TRP A 34 2.10 -14.41 10.15
N ARG A 35 0.81 -14.77 10.15
CA ARG A 35 0.37 -16.19 10.18
C ARG A 35 0.81 -16.96 8.95
N GLU A 36 0.76 -16.35 7.76
CA GLU A 36 1.26 -16.96 6.52
C GLU A 36 2.77 -17.24 6.60
N ARG A 37 3.59 -16.27 7.02
CA ARG A 37 5.06 -16.45 7.14
C ARG A 37 5.46 -17.50 8.19
N HIS A 38 4.60 -17.78 9.17
CA HIS A 38 4.82 -18.81 10.19
C HIS A 38 4.21 -20.16 9.80
N GLY A 39 3.64 -20.29 8.59
CA GLY A 39 3.07 -21.54 8.10
C GLY A 39 1.72 -21.92 8.70
N GLU A 40 1.07 -20.99 9.42
CA GLU A 40 -0.29 -21.21 9.94
C GLU A 40 -1.34 -21.07 8.84
N TYR A 41 -1.08 -20.21 7.84
CA TYR A 41 -1.93 -20.02 6.67
C TYR A 41 -1.20 -20.38 5.37
N SER A 42 -1.94 -20.98 4.44
CA SER A 42 -1.52 -21.20 3.05
C SER A 42 -2.53 -20.49 2.15
N LEU A 43 -2.25 -19.23 1.79
CA LEU A 43 -3.18 -18.38 1.05
C LEU A 43 -2.68 -18.15 -0.37
N GLU A 44 -3.61 -18.20 -1.32
CA GLU A 44 -3.33 -17.68 -2.65
C GLU A 44 -3.34 -16.15 -2.62
N HIS A 45 -2.33 -15.53 -3.24
CA HIS A 45 -2.24 -14.07 -3.36
C HIS A 45 -3.09 -13.56 -4.52
N ASP A 46 -4.36 -13.93 -4.53
CA ASP A 46 -5.38 -13.51 -5.50
C ASP A 46 -5.78 -12.04 -5.34
N ASP A 47 -6.69 -11.56 -6.19
CA ASP A 47 -7.16 -10.16 -6.17
C ASP A 47 -7.73 -9.76 -4.81
N GLU A 48 -8.37 -10.69 -4.12
CA GLU A 48 -8.99 -10.42 -2.84
C GLU A 48 -7.93 -10.34 -1.72
N TYR A 49 -6.86 -11.14 -1.76
CA TYR A 49 -5.69 -10.95 -0.91
C TYR A 49 -5.04 -9.57 -1.13
N VAL A 50 -4.90 -9.14 -2.39
CA VAL A 50 -4.39 -7.80 -2.72
C VAL A 50 -5.29 -6.71 -2.16
N LEU A 51 -6.61 -6.87 -2.23
CA LEU A 51 -7.55 -5.90 -1.67
C LEU A 51 -7.55 -5.88 -0.15
N ALA A 52 -7.40 -7.04 0.50
CA ALA A 52 -7.21 -7.11 1.95
C ALA A 52 -5.95 -6.33 2.37
N MET A 53 -4.85 -6.49 1.63
CA MET A 53 -3.61 -5.72 1.85
C MET A 53 -3.84 -4.22 1.65
N VAL A 54 -4.41 -3.81 0.50
CA VAL A 54 -4.69 -2.41 0.22
C VAL A 54 -5.55 -1.76 1.32
N ASN A 55 -6.56 -2.49 1.81
CA ASN A 55 -7.50 -1.97 2.79
C ASN A 55 -6.96 -1.95 4.22
N ALA A 56 -6.10 -2.90 4.59
CA ALA A 56 -5.76 -3.20 5.98
C ALA A 56 -4.25 -3.32 6.27
N LEU A 57 -3.37 -2.91 5.35
CA LEU A 57 -1.93 -2.78 5.64
C LEU A 57 -1.60 -1.51 6.44
N GLY A 58 -2.50 -0.52 6.42
CA GLY A 58 -2.30 0.78 7.11
C GLY A 58 -2.23 1.98 6.16
N GLY A 59 -2.23 1.75 4.84
CA GLY A 59 -2.16 2.82 3.82
C GLY A 59 -3.38 3.72 3.72
N GLY A 60 -4.37 3.59 4.61
CA GLY A 60 -5.42 4.58 4.81
C GLY A 60 -5.26 5.38 6.10
N LEU A 61 -4.26 5.11 6.93
CA LEU A 61 -4.12 5.66 8.29
C LEU A 61 -2.80 6.40 8.44
N ASP A 62 -1.69 5.74 8.13
CA ASP A 62 -0.34 6.26 8.29
C ASP A 62 0.56 5.69 7.18
N ALA A 63 1.27 6.58 6.49
CA ALA A 63 2.14 6.19 5.39
C ALA A 63 3.32 5.32 5.87
N SER A 64 3.80 5.51 7.11
CA SER A 64 4.92 4.77 7.69
C SER A 64 4.62 3.28 7.84
N LEU A 65 3.39 2.89 8.19
CA LEU A 65 3.01 1.48 8.35
C LEU A 65 3.17 0.68 7.05
N VAL A 66 2.79 1.27 5.92
CA VAL A 66 3.02 0.64 4.60
C VAL A 66 4.51 0.61 4.28
N CYS A 67 5.24 1.68 4.59
CA CYS A 67 6.67 1.73 4.32
C CYS A 67 7.42 0.65 5.10
N ASP A 68 7.16 0.53 6.40
CA ASP A 68 7.82 -0.43 7.27
C ASP A 68 7.48 -1.86 6.85
N ALA A 69 6.21 -2.16 6.55
CA ALA A 69 5.81 -3.47 6.06
C ALA A 69 6.51 -3.88 4.76
N LEU A 70 6.72 -2.95 3.82
CA LEU A 70 7.41 -3.25 2.55
C LEU A 70 8.94 -3.26 2.68
N ARG A 71 9.51 -2.58 3.67
CA ARG A 71 10.95 -2.67 3.96
C ARG A 71 11.30 -3.98 4.66
N GLU A 72 10.42 -4.48 5.53
CA GLU A 72 10.65 -5.68 6.34
C GLU A 72 10.30 -7.01 5.64
N ASP A 73 9.48 -6.96 4.58
CA ASP A 73 8.98 -8.15 3.88
C ASP A 73 9.31 -8.09 2.38
N ASP A 74 10.46 -8.65 2.01
CA ASP A 74 10.96 -8.67 0.63
C ASP A 74 10.02 -9.41 -0.32
N GLU A 75 9.39 -10.50 0.11
CA GLU A 75 8.45 -11.25 -0.72
C GLU A 75 7.20 -10.39 -1.00
N LEU A 76 6.63 -9.76 0.03
CA LEU A 76 5.49 -8.84 -0.12
C LEU A 76 5.85 -7.66 -1.04
N ARG A 77 7.05 -7.09 -0.87
CA ARG A 77 7.57 -5.99 -1.67
C ARG A 77 7.77 -6.39 -3.13
N GLU A 78 8.35 -7.54 -3.42
CA GLU A 78 8.69 -7.91 -4.80
C GLU A 78 7.54 -8.61 -5.55
N THR A 79 6.50 -9.05 -4.86
CA THR A 79 5.36 -9.78 -5.46
C THR A 79 4.02 -9.06 -5.30
N THR A 80 3.28 -9.34 -4.23
CA THR A 80 1.88 -8.93 -4.03
C THR A 80 1.69 -7.42 -4.09
N SER A 81 2.65 -6.63 -3.57
CA SER A 81 2.54 -5.17 -3.56
C SER A 81 2.47 -4.58 -4.97
N TRP A 82 3.06 -5.21 -5.99
CA TRP A 82 2.96 -4.75 -7.37
C TRP A 82 1.58 -4.97 -7.98
N ARG A 83 0.80 -5.92 -7.44
CA ARG A 83 -0.56 -6.20 -7.93
C ARG A 83 -1.53 -5.05 -7.64
N ILE A 84 -1.19 -4.11 -6.75
CA ILE A 84 -2.03 -2.92 -6.49
C ILE A 84 -2.21 -2.02 -7.72
N PHE A 85 -1.32 -2.12 -8.71
CA PHE A 85 -1.43 -1.41 -9.99
C PHE A 85 -2.32 -2.13 -11.02
N GLU A 86 -2.75 -3.35 -10.70
CA GLU A 86 -3.48 -4.24 -11.61
C GLU A 86 -4.91 -4.47 -11.16
N VAL A 87 -5.11 -4.60 -9.85
CA VAL A 87 -6.41 -4.88 -9.24
C VAL A 87 -7.23 -3.58 -9.10
N PRO A 88 -8.34 -3.40 -9.84
CA PRO A 88 -9.14 -2.18 -9.81
C PRO A 88 -9.80 -1.91 -8.44
N GLY A 89 -10.01 -2.98 -7.67
CA GLY A 89 -10.75 -2.94 -6.42
C GLY A 89 -12.25 -2.71 -6.60
N SER A 90 -12.92 -2.42 -5.49
CA SER A 90 -14.37 -2.26 -5.40
C SER A 90 -14.76 -0.80 -5.14
N ALA A 91 -16.07 -0.53 -5.12
CA ALA A 91 -16.58 0.79 -4.75
C ALA A 91 -16.18 1.24 -3.33
N ARG A 92 -15.83 0.29 -2.44
CA ARG A 92 -15.47 0.57 -1.03
C ARG A 92 -13.99 0.38 -0.73
N VAL A 93 -13.27 -0.38 -1.56
CA VAL A 93 -11.86 -0.70 -1.36
C VAL A 93 -11.11 -0.50 -2.67
N ASN A 94 -10.46 0.65 -2.79
CA ASN A 94 -9.50 0.97 -3.85
C ASN A 94 -8.61 2.12 -3.36
N LEU A 95 -7.41 2.26 -3.94
CA LEU A 95 -6.42 3.26 -3.54
C LEU A 95 -6.98 4.69 -3.50
N ALA A 96 -7.76 5.07 -4.52
CA ALA A 96 -8.33 6.40 -4.61
C ALA A 96 -9.39 6.69 -3.53
N TYR A 97 -10.18 5.69 -3.15
CA TYR A 97 -11.15 5.80 -2.07
C TYR A 97 -10.43 5.91 -0.71
N LEU A 98 -9.44 5.05 -0.45
CA LEU A 98 -8.74 5.03 0.83
C LEU A 98 -7.97 6.32 1.10
N ASP A 99 -7.18 6.79 0.13
CA ASP A 99 -6.45 8.06 0.26
C ASP A 99 -7.38 9.27 0.40
N ARG A 100 -8.60 9.21 -0.15
CA ARG A 100 -9.55 10.32 -0.07
C ARG A 100 -10.31 10.37 1.26
N TYR A 101 -10.69 9.22 1.80
CA TYR A 101 -11.67 9.13 2.88
C TYR A 101 -11.11 8.61 4.21
N ARG A 102 -9.91 8.03 4.20
CA ARG A 102 -9.26 7.56 5.44
C ARG A 102 -7.96 8.31 5.73
N GLY A 103 -7.19 8.66 4.69
CA GLY A 103 -5.93 9.34 4.87
C GLY A 103 -6.10 10.79 5.32
N GLU A 104 -5.37 11.18 6.36
CA GLU A 104 -5.06 12.59 6.60
C GLU A 104 -4.22 13.14 5.42
N PRO A 105 -4.25 14.46 5.14
CA PRO A 105 -3.41 15.05 4.11
C PRO A 105 -1.93 14.72 4.32
N GLY A 106 -1.29 14.16 3.29
CA GLY A 106 0.11 13.71 3.41
C GLY A 106 0.29 12.34 4.06
N GLN A 107 -0.80 11.62 4.32
CA GLN A 107 -0.79 10.20 4.65
C GLN A 107 -1.32 9.38 3.47
N GLY A 108 -1.26 8.06 3.61
CA GLY A 108 -1.89 7.12 2.70
C GLY A 108 -0.97 6.53 1.62
N TRP A 109 -1.54 5.67 0.79
CA TRP A 109 -0.82 4.84 -0.19
C TRP A 109 0.03 5.65 -1.16
N ARG A 110 -0.49 6.79 -1.66
CA ARG A 110 0.28 7.63 -2.59
C ARG A 110 1.55 8.14 -1.91
N THR A 111 1.43 8.65 -0.70
CA THR A 111 2.58 9.16 0.06
C THR A 111 3.55 8.02 0.41
N SER A 112 3.04 6.85 0.80
CA SER A 112 3.89 5.68 1.07
C SER A 112 4.73 5.29 -0.15
N ILE A 113 4.12 5.23 -1.34
CA ILE A 113 4.85 4.92 -2.58
C ILE A 113 5.87 6.01 -2.90
N GLU A 114 5.52 7.29 -2.72
CA GLU A 114 6.46 8.40 -2.91
C GLU A 114 7.67 8.30 -1.97
N LEU A 115 7.47 7.97 -0.70
CA LEU A 115 8.54 7.78 0.29
C LEU A 115 9.43 6.58 -0.03
N LEU A 116 8.83 5.45 -0.40
CA LEU A 116 9.55 4.23 -0.79
C LEU A 116 10.34 4.38 -2.09
N VAL A 117 9.88 5.23 -3.02
CA VAL A 117 10.68 5.59 -4.19
C VAL A 117 11.81 6.53 -3.81
N ALA A 118 11.56 7.49 -2.91
CA ALA A 118 12.55 8.47 -2.48
C ALA A 118 13.74 7.84 -1.73
N ASP A 119 13.51 6.81 -0.93
CA ASP A 119 14.56 6.09 -0.19
C ASP A 119 15.20 4.92 -0.98
N GLY A 120 14.70 4.63 -2.18
CA GLY A 120 15.23 3.58 -3.07
C GLY A 120 14.69 2.18 -2.78
N THR A 121 13.74 2.01 -1.86
CA THR A 121 13.09 0.71 -1.60
C THR A 121 12.27 0.23 -2.81
N LEU A 122 11.62 1.15 -3.53
CA LEU A 122 10.93 0.87 -4.79
C LEU A 122 11.63 1.55 -5.96
N ASP A 123 11.85 0.79 -7.04
CA ASP A 123 12.40 1.35 -8.28
C ASP A 123 11.41 2.34 -8.92
N ARG A 124 11.87 3.58 -9.10
CA ARG A 124 11.04 4.68 -9.61
C ARG A 124 10.47 4.38 -11.00
N ASP A 125 11.28 3.84 -11.89
CA ASP A 125 10.89 3.68 -13.29
C ASP A 125 9.90 2.50 -13.42
N ARG A 126 10.09 1.43 -12.63
CA ARG A 126 9.12 0.34 -12.46
C ARG A 126 7.77 0.85 -11.94
N VAL A 127 7.74 1.76 -10.96
CA VAL A 127 6.49 2.37 -10.48
C VAL A 127 5.82 3.21 -11.57
N LEU A 128 6.58 3.99 -12.33
CA LEU A 128 6.05 4.79 -13.44
C LEU A 128 5.44 3.92 -14.55
N ASP A 129 6.09 2.81 -14.90
CA ASP A 129 5.62 1.84 -15.87
C ASP A 129 4.37 1.10 -15.37
N ALA A 130 4.34 0.70 -14.10
CA ALA A 130 3.18 0.08 -13.48
C ALA A 130 1.97 1.02 -13.51
N CYS A 131 2.16 2.30 -13.20
CA CYS A 131 1.11 3.32 -13.32
C CYS A 131 0.66 3.52 -14.78
N ALA A 132 1.58 3.44 -15.75
CA ALA A 132 1.23 3.51 -17.17
C ALA A 132 0.41 2.30 -17.64
N GLY A 133 0.70 1.12 -17.08
CA GLY A 133 -0.14 -0.06 -17.22
C GLY A 133 -1.53 0.15 -16.62
N ALA A 134 -1.60 0.63 -15.37
CA ALA A 134 -2.85 0.86 -14.65
C ALA A 134 -3.78 1.82 -15.40
N VAL A 135 -3.27 2.95 -15.89
CA VAL A 135 -4.06 3.92 -16.65
C VAL A 135 -4.60 3.32 -17.96
N ARG A 136 -3.95 2.33 -18.58
CA ARG A 136 -4.48 1.70 -19.79
C ARG A 136 -5.62 0.70 -19.53
N ARG A 137 -5.85 0.33 -18.27
CA ARG A 137 -6.93 -0.59 -17.87
C ARG A 137 -8.27 0.14 -17.80
N ASP A 138 -9.36 -0.64 -17.82
CA ASP A 138 -10.73 -0.15 -17.65
C ASP A 138 -11.02 0.18 -16.17
N LEU A 139 -10.39 1.26 -15.70
CA LEU A 139 -10.57 1.78 -14.35
C LEU A 139 -11.61 2.90 -14.33
N LEU A 140 -12.30 3.01 -13.19
CA LEU A 140 -13.11 4.18 -12.86
C LEU A 140 -12.26 5.47 -12.99
N VAL A 141 -12.88 6.55 -13.46
CA VAL A 141 -12.21 7.85 -13.67
C VAL A 141 -11.45 8.32 -12.42
N VAL A 142 -12.02 8.11 -11.23
CA VAL A 142 -11.39 8.52 -9.96
C VAL A 142 -10.09 7.75 -9.67
N GLN A 143 -10.03 6.47 -10.04
CA GLN A 143 -8.84 5.63 -9.86
C GLN A 143 -7.77 5.97 -10.90
N ARG A 144 -8.17 6.15 -12.17
CA ARG A 144 -7.27 6.61 -13.24
C ARG A 144 -6.57 7.91 -12.85
N ARG A 145 -7.32 8.89 -12.34
CA ARG A 145 -6.77 10.16 -11.84
C ARG A 145 -5.82 9.98 -10.65
N TRP A 146 -6.04 8.97 -9.80
CA TRP A 146 -5.13 8.67 -8.70
C TRP A 146 -3.76 8.22 -9.23
N PHE A 147 -3.73 7.29 -10.18
CA PHE A 147 -2.48 6.86 -10.82
C PHE A 147 -1.80 7.99 -11.61
N GLU A 148 -2.56 8.82 -12.33
CA GLU A 148 -2.01 9.99 -13.02
C GLU A 148 -1.33 10.98 -12.06
N ARG A 149 -1.94 11.26 -10.91
CA ARG A 149 -1.32 12.12 -9.88
C ARG A 149 -0.02 11.55 -9.34
N LEU A 150 0.01 10.24 -9.05
CA LEU A 150 1.24 9.56 -8.61
C LEU A 150 2.33 9.67 -9.68
N ARG A 151 2.00 9.42 -10.96
CA ARG A 151 2.95 9.58 -12.06
C ARG A 151 3.51 10.99 -12.15
N VAL A 152 2.64 12.02 -12.13
CA VAL A 152 3.05 13.42 -12.19
C VAL A 152 3.98 13.77 -11.03
N SER A 153 3.66 13.32 -9.81
CA SER A 153 4.49 13.51 -8.63
C SER A 153 5.89 12.92 -8.82
N LEU A 154 5.98 11.65 -9.24
CA LEU A 154 7.25 10.96 -9.45
C LEU A 154 8.05 11.51 -10.65
N THR A 155 7.40 12.01 -11.69
CA THR A 155 8.09 12.68 -12.83
C THR A 155 8.64 14.05 -12.44
N SER A 156 7.89 14.80 -11.63
CA SER A 156 8.28 16.15 -11.19
C SER A 156 9.31 16.12 -10.05
N GLY A 157 9.39 15.02 -9.31
CA GLY A 157 10.31 14.83 -8.18
C GLY A 157 11.78 14.64 -8.53
N ARG A 158 12.20 14.70 -9.81
CA ARG A 158 13.63 14.77 -10.19
C ARG A 158 14.21 16.11 -9.75
N GLY A 159 14.55 16.26 -8.47
CA GLY A 159 15.27 17.44 -7.97
C GLY A 159 14.95 17.92 -6.56
N ARG A 160 14.23 17.16 -5.72
CA ARG A 160 14.08 17.53 -4.31
C ARG A 160 15.04 16.72 -3.44
N THR A 161 16.32 17.08 -3.49
CA THR A 161 17.27 16.78 -2.42
C THR A 161 16.66 17.37 -1.15
N LEU A 162 16.20 16.52 -0.23
CA LEU A 162 15.92 16.99 1.12
C LEU A 162 17.21 17.62 1.64
N PRO A 163 17.16 18.81 2.26
CA PRO A 163 18.36 19.39 2.84
C PRO A 163 18.87 18.40 3.89
N VAL A 164 20.07 17.89 3.64
CA VAL A 164 20.87 17.28 4.70
C VAL A 164 21.16 18.44 5.62
N ASP A 165 20.58 18.46 6.82
CA ASP A 165 20.92 19.42 7.86
C ASP A 165 22.39 19.21 8.26
N GLY A 166 23.27 19.76 7.43
CA GLY A 166 24.67 19.96 7.69
C GLY A 166 24.83 21.36 8.24
N THR A 167 24.72 21.50 9.55
CA THR A 167 25.46 22.56 10.24
C THR A 167 26.11 21.95 11.48
N GLY A 168 27.29 21.38 11.25
CA GLY A 168 28.27 21.17 12.29
C GLY A 168 29.02 22.48 12.58
N ALA A 169 29.16 22.74 13.88
CA ALA A 169 30.35 23.25 14.57
C ALA A 169 30.83 24.71 14.41
N GLY A 170 31.08 25.30 15.57
CA GLY A 170 31.92 26.49 15.81
C GLY A 170 31.36 27.26 17.02
N GLY A 171 31.81 27.09 18.27
CA GLY A 171 33.20 27.12 18.69
C GLY A 171 33.58 28.54 19.13
N ARG A 172 33.09 28.95 20.31
CA ARG A 172 33.81 29.75 21.32
C ARG A 172 32.98 29.88 22.59
#